data_AF-A0A3B5ATL5-F1
#
_entry.id   AF-A0A3B5ATL5-F1
#
_cell.length_a   1.000
_cell.length_b   1.000
_cell.length_c   1.000
_cell.angle_alpha   90.00
_cell.angle_beta   90.00
_cell.angle_gamma   90.00
#
_symmetry.space_group_name_H-M   'P 1'
#
loop_
_entity.id
_entity.type
_entity.pdbx_description
1 polymer ?
#
loop_
_entity_poly.entity_id
_entity_poly.type
_entity_poly.pdbx_seq_one_letter_code
_entity_poly.pdbx_strand_id
1 'polypeptide(L)'
;MGKLFPTARVWITTTPEAAGLIPPGCIHVVTEMRGFTDAKEEEYLRKRVRNKELASRIISHIQASRNLHIMCHNPVFCWITATVLEDMLKTNEAGELPKTLTEMYSHFLLVQCKLANEGLSVKSCKALASVLSSGSCNLKELDLSDNNVENTGVKELARGLKDPLCRLETLRLSFCDLSEQSCDVLASVLTSQSSSLRELELNNNKLQDSGVKLLSVGLESPRCQLEALRSLSERSCESLASALSSKTSSLKELDLSSNDLQDSGVKQLSFCNKTLTSIQYLPQYKAQLSTLNGVSVYRLSGCLVTEEGCSSLASALSFNSSHLRELDLTYNHPGDSGVRLLSDGLEDPQWKLETLKKLNAVNDETEEVKILTEEGTKNQSLTVI
;
A
#
# COMPACT_ATOMS: atom_id res chain seq x y z
N MET A 1 51.65 11.46 13.88
CA MET A 1 52.56 10.30 13.73
C MET A 1 52.78 9.70 15.11
N GLY A 2 52.14 8.56 15.40
CA GLY A 2 52.29 7.88 16.70
C GLY A 2 53.71 7.35 16.89
N LYS A 3 54.25 7.42 18.11
CA LYS A 3 55.54 6.81 18.49
C LYS A 3 55.41 5.28 18.51
N LEU A 4 55.44 4.66 17.34
CA LEU A 4 55.59 3.21 17.19
C LEU A 4 57.08 2.84 17.36
N PHE A 5 57.35 1.70 18.00
CA PHE A 5 58.71 1.20 18.17
C PHE A 5 59.37 0.96 16.79
N PRO A 6 60.69 1.20 16.64
CA PRO A 6 61.39 1.12 15.34
C PRO A 6 61.31 -0.23 14.63
N THR A 7 60.98 -1.29 15.37
CA THR A 7 60.90 -2.68 14.88
C THR A 7 59.47 -3.18 14.67
N ALA A 8 58.46 -2.37 15.03
CA ALA A 8 57.07 -2.76 14.91
C ALA A 8 56.65 -2.74 13.44
N ARG A 9 56.12 -3.88 12.95
CA ARG A 9 55.47 -3.96 11.64
C ARG A 9 53.98 -3.70 11.83
N VAL A 10 53.42 -2.85 10.96
CA VAL A 10 51.99 -2.50 10.97
C VAL A 10 51.37 -2.99 9.67
N TRP A 11 50.20 -3.62 9.76
CA TRP A 11 49.33 -3.89 8.61
C TRP A 11 48.26 -2.82 8.54
N ILE A 12 48.20 -2.15 7.39
CA ILE A 12 47.25 -1.07 7.13
C ILE A 12 46.33 -1.54 6.01
N THR A 13 45.03 -1.58 6.28
CA THR A 13 44.00 -1.77 5.25
C THR A 13 43.47 -0.39 4.86
N THR A 14 43.53 -0.06 3.57
CA THR A 14 43.14 1.26 3.07
C THR A 14 42.69 1.16 1.61
N THR A 15 42.01 2.19 1.09
CA THR A 15 41.68 2.28 -0.34
C THR A 15 42.95 2.62 -1.14
N PRO A 16 43.00 2.29 -2.45
CA PRO A 16 44.15 2.62 -3.30
C PRO A 16 44.51 4.11 -3.28
N GLU A 17 43.52 5.00 -3.25
CA GLU A 17 43.74 6.45 -3.24
C GLU A 17 44.43 6.90 -1.95
N ALA A 18 43.97 6.39 -0.81
CA ALA A 18 44.55 6.71 0.49
C ALA A 18 45.90 6.00 0.72
N ALA A 19 46.16 4.86 0.06
CA ALA A 19 47.47 4.20 0.08
C ALA A 19 48.56 5.10 -0.52
N GLY A 20 48.24 5.89 -1.56
CA GLY A 20 49.17 6.82 -2.19
C GLY A 20 49.65 7.96 -1.28
N LEU A 21 48.97 8.19 -0.15
CA LEU A 21 49.37 9.17 0.87
C LEU A 21 50.39 8.62 1.87
N ILE A 22 50.63 7.30 1.86
CA ILE A 22 51.62 6.67 2.75
C ILE A 22 53.01 6.87 2.12
N PRO A 23 53.99 7.43 2.86
CA PRO A 23 55.34 7.61 2.35
C PRO A 23 55.92 6.28 1.82
N PRO A 24 56.45 6.21 0.58
CA PRO A 24 56.92 4.96 -0.01
C PRO A 24 57.98 4.24 0.83
N GLY A 25 58.84 5.00 1.53
CA GLY A 25 59.86 4.47 2.43
C GLY A 25 59.32 3.77 3.68
N CYS A 26 58.02 3.89 3.97
CA CYS A 26 57.35 3.17 5.06
C CYS A 26 56.69 1.87 4.59
N ILE A 27 56.58 1.63 3.28
CA ILE A 27 55.86 0.50 2.69
C ILE A 27 56.84 -0.61 2.34
N HIS A 28 56.70 -1.75 3.01
CA HIS A 28 57.53 -2.93 2.74
C HIS A 28 56.90 -3.86 1.71
N VAL A 29 55.58 -4.07 1.80
CA VAL A 29 54.82 -4.98 0.95
C VAL A 29 53.44 -4.36 0.72
N VAL A 30 52.96 -4.48 -0.52
CA VAL A 30 51.58 -4.15 -0.89
C VAL A 30 50.90 -5.43 -1.35
N THR A 31 49.68 -5.65 -0.89
CA THR A 31 48.85 -6.78 -1.32
C THR A 31 47.48 -6.26 -1.72
N GLU A 32 47.11 -6.50 -2.98
CA GLU A 32 45.78 -6.18 -3.50
C GLU A 32 44.79 -7.26 -3.04
N MET A 33 43.77 -6.86 -2.29
CA MET A 33 42.67 -7.74 -1.92
C MET A 33 41.69 -7.86 -3.07
N ARG A 34 41.67 -9.01 -3.75
CA ARG A 34 40.69 -9.32 -4.78
C ARG A 34 39.43 -9.94 -4.19
N GLY A 35 38.31 -9.70 -4.86
CA GLY A 35 37.01 -10.24 -4.49
C GLY A 35 36.82 -11.72 -4.82
N PHE A 36 35.57 -12.15 -4.93
CA PHE A 36 35.19 -13.48 -5.34
C PHE A 36 35.57 -13.78 -6.80
N THR A 37 35.91 -15.04 -7.02
CA THR A 37 35.89 -15.69 -8.34
C THR A 37 34.51 -16.30 -8.55
N ASP A 38 34.11 -16.58 -9.79
CA ASP A 38 32.79 -17.14 -10.12
C ASP A 38 32.42 -18.36 -9.25
N ALA A 39 33.36 -19.30 -9.09
CA ALA A 39 33.16 -20.48 -8.25
C ALA A 39 32.93 -20.14 -6.76
N LYS A 40 33.62 -19.11 -6.23
CA LYS A 40 33.49 -18.69 -4.83
C LYS A 40 32.21 -17.89 -4.60
N GLU A 41 31.78 -17.10 -5.58
CA GLU A 41 30.49 -16.40 -5.57
C GLU A 41 29.33 -17.42 -5.49
N GLU A 42 29.34 -18.42 -6.38
CA GLU A 42 28.29 -19.45 -6.38
C GLU A 42 28.29 -20.25 -5.07
N GLU A 43 29.47 -20.65 -4.59
CA GLU A 43 29.62 -21.35 -3.31
C GLU A 43 29.07 -20.51 -2.14
N TYR A 44 29.38 -19.21 -2.12
CA TYR A 44 28.88 -18.29 -1.11
C TYR A 44 27.35 -18.20 -1.12
N LEU A 45 26.74 -18.00 -2.29
CA LEU A 45 25.29 -17.89 -2.44
C LEU A 45 24.57 -19.17 -1.99
N ARG A 46 25.09 -20.34 -2.38
CA ARG A 46 24.54 -21.65 -1.96
C ARG A 46 24.67 -21.91 -0.46
N LYS A 47 25.72 -21.38 0.17
CA LYS A 47 25.90 -21.48 1.64
C LYS A 47 25.02 -20.50 2.40
N ARG A 48 24.81 -19.28 1.87
CA ARG A 48 24.01 -18.22 2.50
C ARG A 48 22.52 -18.54 2.50
N VAL A 49 21.99 -18.96 1.37
CA VAL A 49 20.55 -19.20 1.18
C VAL A 49 20.23 -20.66 1.47
N ARG A 50 19.52 -20.93 2.58
CA ARG A 50 19.24 -22.32 3.03
C ARG A 50 18.40 -23.11 2.03
N ASN A 51 17.46 -22.44 1.34
CA ASN A 51 16.60 -23.08 0.34
C ASN A 51 17.36 -23.21 -0.99
N LYS A 52 17.60 -24.46 -1.42
CA LYS A 52 18.38 -24.78 -2.63
C LYS A 52 17.74 -24.28 -3.94
N GLU A 53 16.42 -24.29 -4.02
CA GLU A 53 15.69 -23.83 -5.20
C GLU A 53 15.77 -22.30 -5.30
N LEU A 54 15.55 -21.61 -4.19
CA LEU A 54 15.70 -20.15 -4.09
C LEU A 54 17.14 -19.71 -4.41
N ALA A 55 18.14 -20.41 -3.85
CA ALA A 55 19.55 -20.16 -4.16
C ALA A 55 19.84 -20.28 -5.66
N SER A 56 19.30 -21.31 -6.31
CA SER A 56 19.49 -21.54 -7.76
C SER A 56 18.81 -20.46 -8.60
N ARG A 57 17.62 -19.98 -8.21
CA ARG A 57 16.94 -18.84 -8.86
C ARG A 57 17.75 -17.55 -8.74
N ILE A 58 18.29 -17.26 -7.55
CA ILE A 58 19.13 -16.08 -7.30
C ILE A 58 20.39 -16.12 -8.17
N ILE A 59 21.11 -17.25 -8.18
CA ILE A 59 22.32 -17.43 -8.99
C ILE A 59 21.99 -17.24 -10.48
N SER A 60 20.91 -17.85 -10.97
CA SER A 60 20.49 -17.72 -12.37
C SER A 60 20.18 -16.27 -12.75
N HIS A 61 19.53 -15.49 -11.87
CA HIS A 61 19.25 -14.07 -12.12
C HIS A 61 20.53 -13.23 -12.16
N ILE A 62 21.45 -13.47 -11.23
CA ILE A 62 22.75 -12.78 -11.20
C ILE A 62 23.54 -13.07 -12.49
N GLN A 63 23.62 -14.34 -12.90
CA GLN A 63 24.33 -14.75 -14.12
C GLN A 63 23.68 -14.20 -15.41
N ALA A 64 22.35 -14.06 -15.43
CA ALA A 64 21.63 -13.46 -16.55
C ALA A 64 21.86 -11.93 -16.67
N SER A 65 22.23 -11.25 -15.57
CA SER A 65 22.52 -9.82 -15.55
C SER A 65 24.02 -9.56 -15.45
N ARG A 66 24.63 -9.15 -16.56
CA ARG A 66 26.07 -8.82 -16.61
C ARG A 66 26.49 -7.82 -15.52
N ASN A 67 25.65 -6.84 -15.21
CA ASN A 67 25.95 -5.84 -14.18
C ASN A 67 25.99 -6.47 -12.79
N LEU A 68 24.99 -7.29 -12.44
CA LEU A 68 24.94 -7.95 -11.14
C LEU A 68 26.07 -8.95 -10.98
N HIS A 69 26.37 -9.72 -12.02
CA HIS A 69 27.47 -10.66 -12.00
C HIS A 69 28.79 -9.95 -11.70
N ILE A 70 29.12 -8.86 -12.41
CA ILE A 70 30.33 -8.07 -12.14
C ILE A 70 30.34 -7.52 -10.71
N MET A 71 29.20 -7.04 -10.22
CA MET A 71 29.09 -6.52 -8.85
C MET A 71 29.30 -7.59 -7.79
N CYS A 72 28.79 -8.80 -7.99
CA CYS A 72 28.87 -9.91 -7.02
C CYS A 72 30.29 -10.47 -6.84
N HIS A 73 31.25 -10.10 -7.70
CA HIS A 73 32.66 -10.31 -7.38
C HIS A 73 33.09 -9.56 -6.11
N ASN A 74 32.43 -8.47 -5.72
CA ASN A 74 32.68 -7.86 -4.43
C ASN A 74 31.82 -8.54 -3.34
N PRO A 75 32.42 -9.11 -2.27
CA PRO A 75 31.68 -9.85 -1.26
C PRO A 75 30.55 -9.06 -0.57
N VAL A 76 30.70 -7.76 -0.37
CA VAL A 76 29.66 -6.91 0.24
C VAL A 76 28.49 -6.75 -0.72
N PHE A 77 28.76 -6.53 -2.00
CA PHE A 77 27.72 -6.46 -3.02
C PHE A 77 27.01 -7.80 -3.21
N CYS A 78 27.75 -8.92 -3.23
CA CYS A 78 27.17 -10.25 -3.27
C CYS A 78 26.24 -10.49 -2.08
N TRP A 79 26.63 -10.06 -0.87
CA TRP A 79 25.78 -10.13 0.31
C TRP A 79 24.51 -9.27 0.18
N ILE A 80 24.65 -8.02 -0.28
CA ILE A 80 23.51 -7.10 -0.51
C ILE A 80 22.55 -7.72 -1.53
N THR A 81 23.06 -8.13 -2.69
CA THR A 81 22.27 -8.73 -3.78
C THR A 81 21.57 -10.01 -3.31
N ALA A 82 22.26 -10.90 -2.59
CA ALA A 82 21.65 -12.08 -2.02
C ALA A 82 20.50 -11.73 -1.04
N THR A 83 20.71 -10.73 -0.19
CA THR A 83 19.71 -10.27 0.78
C THR A 83 18.46 -9.72 0.09
N VAL A 84 18.65 -8.85 -0.91
CA VAL A 84 17.57 -8.22 -1.66
C VAL A 84 16.77 -9.24 -2.46
N LEU A 85 17.46 -10.07 -3.25
CA LEU A 85 16.78 -11.06 -4.09
C LEU A 85 16.11 -12.15 -3.25
N GLU A 86 16.68 -12.52 -2.09
CA GLU A 86 16.04 -13.46 -1.17
C GLU A 86 14.74 -12.89 -0.57
N ASP A 87 14.69 -11.61 -0.22
CA ASP A 87 13.46 -10.95 0.27
C ASP A 87 12.39 -10.93 -0.82
N MET A 88 12.71 -10.33 -1.97
CA MET A 88 11.75 -10.13 -3.07
C MET A 88 11.17 -11.44 -3.62
N LEU A 89 11.99 -12.49 -3.70
CA LEU A 89 11.56 -13.80 -4.19
C LEU A 89 10.73 -14.58 -3.15
N LYS A 90 10.80 -14.23 -1.86
CA LYS A 90 9.95 -14.82 -0.81
C LYS A 90 8.63 -14.10 -0.68
N THR A 91 8.62 -12.79 -0.81
CA THR A 91 7.41 -11.95 -0.67
C THR A 91 6.52 -12.01 -1.92
N ASN A 92 6.96 -12.68 -2.99
CA ASN A 92 6.22 -12.84 -4.24
C ASN A 92 5.80 -11.49 -4.85
N GLU A 93 6.61 -10.44 -4.63
CA GLU A 93 6.41 -9.11 -5.22
C GLU A 93 6.40 -9.28 -6.75
N ALA A 94 5.27 -8.96 -7.39
CA ALA A 94 4.98 -9.20 -8.81
C ALA A 94 5.75 -8.26 -9.77
N GLY A 95 6.97 -7.88 -9.41
CA GLY A 95 7.79 -6.90 -10.12
C GLY A 95 9.05 -7.49 -10.78
N GLU A 96 9.68 -6.68 -11.64
CA GLU A 96 10.98 -7.02 -12.21
C GLU A 96 12.07 -6.95 -11.13
N LEU A 97 12.88 -8.02 -11.02
CA LEU A 97 13.97 -8.06 -10.06
C LEU A 97 15.03 -7.00 -10.39
N PRO A 98 15.65 -6.38 -9.38
CA PRO A 98 16.63 -5.31 -9.55
C PRO A 98 17.82 -5.79 -10.39
N LYS A 99 18.30 -4.94 -11.29
CA LYS A 99 19.45 -5.24 -12.18
C LYS A 99 20.56 -4.21 -12.07
N THR A 100 20.27 -3.06 -11.47
CA THR A 100 21.23 -1.97 -11.30
C THR A 100 21.67 -1.81 -9.85
N LEU A 101 22.82 -1.15 -9.66
CA LEU A 101 23.36 -0.80 -8.34
C LEU A 101 22.36 0.03 -7.53
N THR A 102 21.72 1.02 -8.16
CA THR A 102 20.79 1.90 -7.48
C THR A 102 19.54 1.14 -7.05
N GLU A 103 18.96 0.31 -7.91
CA GLU A 103 17.83 -0.54 -7.52
C GLU A 103 18.21 -1.48 -6.38
N MET A 104 19.38 -2.12 -6.44
CA MET A 104 19.88 -2.97 -5.36
C MET A 104 19.98 -2.23 -4.03
N TYR A 105 20.54 -1.02 -4.02
CA TYR A 105 20.60 -0.23 -2.78
C TYR A 105 19.24 0.27 -2.32
N SER A 106 18.35 0.67 -3.24
CA SER A 106 16.99 1.07 -2.92
C SER A 106 16.24 -0.06 -2.23
N HIS A 107 16.22 -1.26 -2.83
CA HIS A 107 15.59 -2.43 -2.22
C HIS A 107 16.31 -2.87 -0.95
N PHE A 108 17.64 -2.76 -0.89
CA PHE A 108 18.37 -3.08 0.33
C PHE A 108 17.96 -2.18 1.50
N LEU A 109 17.80 -0.87 1.26
CA LEU A 109 17.29 0.05 2.26
C LEU A 109 15.88 -0.33 2.72
N LEU A 110 15.01 -0.78 1.82
CA LEU A 110 13.67 -1.30 2.17
C LEU A 110 13.75 -2.54 3.06
N VAL A 111 14.61 -3.51 2.72
CA VAL A 111 14.80 -4.71 3.53
C VAL A 111 15.34 -4.34 4.92
N GLN A 112 16.31 -3.42 5.00
CA GLN A 112 16.81 -2.94 6.29
C GLN A 112 15.73 -2.23 7.10
N CYS A 113 14.85 -1.49 6.45
CA CYS A 113 13.70 -0.86 7.07
C CYS A 113 12.75 -1.90 7.69
N LYS A 114 12.40 -2.98 6.95
CA LYS A 114 11.56 -4.07 7.46
C LYS A 114 12.21 -4.86 8.61
N LEU A 115 13.54 -5.03 8.59
CA LEU A 115 14.29 -5.81 9.59
C LEU A 115 14.68 -5.00 10.84
N ALA A 116 14.51 -3.68 10.83
CA ALA A 116 14.86 -2.84 11.96
C ALA A 116 13.84 -3.04 13.09
N ASN A 117 14.14 -3.98 13.99
CA ASN A 117 13.37 -4.26 15.21
C ASN A 117 13.34 -3.09 16.22
N GLU A 118 14.01 -1.96 15.90
CA GLU A 118 14.01 -0.71 16.66
C GLU A 118 13.12 0.38 16.02
N GLY A 119 12.32 0.03 14.99
CA GLY A 119 11.44 0.95 14.27
C GLY A 119 12.16 1.79 13.22
N LEU A 120 11.42 2.26 12.19
CA LEU A 120 11.98 3.17 11.19
C LEU A 120 12.41 4.48 11.86
N SER A 121 13.70 4.79 11.86
CA SER A 121 14.14 6.12 12.27
C SER A 121 13.69 7.19 11.26
N VAL A 122 13.57 8.45 11.72
CA VAL A 122 13.38 9.62 10.84
C VAL A 122 14.45 9.71 9.74
N LYS A 123 15.69 9.28 10.03
CA LYS A 123 16.77 9.24 9.04
C LYS A 123 16.49 8.22 7.94
N SER A 124 15.90 7.08 8.29
CA SER A 124 15.48 6.05 7.34
C SER A 124 14.38 6.58 6.42
N CYS A 125 13.35 7.24 6.97
CA CYS A 125 12.30 7.89 6.18
C CYS A 125 12.87 8.95 5.22
N LYS A 126 13.86 9.73 5.67
CA LYS A 126 14.56 10.71 4.82
C LYS A 126 15.37 10.06 3.71
N ALA A 127 16.04 8.94 3.99
CA ALA A 127 16.77 8.18 2.99
C ALA A 127 15.80 7.59 1.94
N LEU A 128 14.67 7.03 2.38
CA LEU A 128 13.61 6.55 1.50
C LEU A 128 13.03 7.66 0.65
N ALA A 129 12.76 8.83 1.22
CA ALA A 129 12.31 9.99 0.45
C ALA A 129 13.32 10.38 -0.65
N SER A 130 14.63 10.32 -0.34
CA SER A 130 15.68 10.59 -1.31
C SER A 130 15.74 9.54 -2.43
N VAL A 131 15.46 8.27 -2.09
CA VAL A 131 15.32 7.18 -3.06
C VAL A 131 14.11 7.40 -3.95
N LEU A 132 12.95 7.75 -3.39
CA LEU A 132 11.72 8.02 -4.16
C LEU A 132 11.89 9.20 -5.13
N SER A 133 12.69 10.22 -4.74
CA SER A 133 13.08 11.34 -5.61
C SER A 133 14.15 10.98 -6.66
N SER A 134 14.70 9.77 -6.65
CA SER A 134 15.71 9.37 -7.63
C SER A 134 15.06 8.98 -8.96
N GLY A 135 15.51 9.57 -10.07
CA GLY A 135 15.01 9.23 -11.41
C GLY A 135 15.30 7.79 -11.86
N SER A 136 16.05 7.02 -11.08
CA SER A 136 16.31 5.59 -11.28
C SER A 136 15.48 4.68 -10.37
N CYS A 137 14.65 5.24 -9.49
CA CYS A 137 13.74 4.47 -8.66
C CYS A 137 12.53 4.03 -9.46
N ASN A 138 12.29 2.72 -9.51
CA ASN A 138 11.14 2.10 -10.17
C ASN A 138 10.16 1.47 -9.17
N LEU A 139 10.30 1.79 -7.87
CA LEU A 139 9.47 1.21 -6.82
C LEU A 139 8.00 1.60 -7.04
N LYS A 140 7.13 0.60 -7.15
CA LYS A 140 5.68 0.77 -7.30
C LYS A 140 4.94 0.62 -5.98
N GLU A 141 5.43 -0.24 -5.10
CA GLU A 141 4.82 -0.53 -3.81
C GLU A 141 5.82 -0.32 -2.68
N LEU A 142 5.38 0.37 -1.63
CA LEU A 142 6.15 0.61 -0.43
C LEU A 142 5.28 0.25 0.78
N ASP A 143 5.61 -0.88 1.39
CA ASP A 143 5.01 -1.30 2.64
C ASP A 143 5.95 -0.96 3.81
N LEU A 144 5.49 -0.05 4.66
CA LEU A 144 6.15 0.33 5.91
C LEU A 144 5.30 -0.04 7.13
N SER A 145 4.31 -0.90 6.96
CA SER A 145 3.42 -1.31 8.05
C SER A 145 4.23 -1.95 9.20
N ASP A 146 3.69 -1.88 10.41
CA ASP A 146 4.32 -2.39 11.64
C ASP A 146 5.67 -1.73 11.98
N ASN A 147 5.93 -0.52 11.46
CA ASN A 147 7.11 0.26 11.79
C ASN A 147 6.73 1.57 12.49
N ASN A 148 7.59 2.03 13.40
CA ASN A 148 7.39 3.31 14.09
C ASN A 148 7.74 4.53 13.19
N VAL A 149 7.01 4.72 12.09
CA VAL A 149 7.21 5.83 11.14
C VAL A 149 6.91 7.17 11.82
N GLU A 150 5.83 7.23 12.62
CA GLU A 150 5.32 8.43 13.28
C GLU A 150 5.00 9.59 12.30
N ASN A 151 4.43 10.67 12.84
CA ASN A 151 4.12 11.87 12.05
C ASN A 151 5.36 12.50 11.38
N THR A 152 6.52 12.42 12.03
CA THR A 152 7.77 12.94 11.47
C THR A 152 8.27 12.13 10.28
N GLY A 153 8.12 10.80 10.30
CA GLY A 153 8.51 9.95 9.17
C GLY A 153 7.63 10.19 7.95
N VAL A 154 6.31 10.31 8.13
CA VAL A 154 5.38 10.66 7.05
C VAL A 154 5.73 12.01 6.43
N LYS A 155 6.11 13.01 7.26
CA LYS A 155 6.57 14.32 6.77
C LYS A 155 7.83 14.23 5.91
N GLU A 156 8.78 13.36 6.27
CA GLU A 156 9.97 13.13 5.46
C GLU A 156 9.62 12.44 4.14
N LEU A 157 8.83 11.34 4.19
CA LEU A 157 8.38 10.58 3.03
C LEU A 157 7.60 11.45 2.03
N ALA A 158 6.75 12.35 2.54
CA ALA A 158 5.96 13.26 1.72
C ALA A 158 6.79 14.13 0.77
N ARG A 159 8.08 14.40 1.08
CA ARG A 159 8.96 15.12 0.15
C ARG A 159 9.26 14.29 -1.10
N GLY A 160 9.54 13.00 -0.93
CA GLY A 160 9.75 12.07 -2.03
C GLY A 160 8.46 11.77 -2.79
N LEU A 161 7.34 11.58 -2.09
CA LEU A 161 6.04 11.31 -2.72
C LEU A 161 5.49 12.48 -3.56
N LYS A 162 5.95 13.70 -3.32
CA LYS A 162 5.62 14.90 -4.10
C LYS A 162 6.65 15.18 -5.21
N ASP A 163 7.69 14.38 -5.34
CA ASP A 163 8.69 14.57 -6.38
C ASP A 163 8.15 14.10 -7.74
N PRO A 164 8.30 14.86 -8.83
CA PRO A 164 7.89 14.43 -10.18
C PRO A 164 8.57 13.15 -10.67
N LEU A 165 9.69 12.76 -10.07
CA LEU A 165 10.40 11.52 -10.40
C LEU A 165 9.83 10.29 -9.67
N CYS A 166 8.98 10.50 -8.66
CA CYS A 166 8.41 9.42 -7.87
C CYS A 166 7.34 8.64 -8.66
N ARG A 167 7.53 7.33 -8.73
CA ARG A 167 6.66 6.40 -9.47
C ARG A 167 5.83 5.49 -8.56
N LEU A 168 5.84 5.76 -7.26
CA LEU A 168 5.17 4.95 -6.26
C LEU A 168 3.65 5.04 -6.42
N GLU A 169 3.01 3.88 -6.53
CA GLU A 169 1.57 3.74 -6.73
C GLU A 169 0.88 3.24 -5.46
N THR A 170 1.52 2.37 -4.67
CA THR A 170 0.96 1.81 -3.44
C THR A 170 1.81 2.16 -2.23
N LEU A 171 1.18 2.72 -1.19
CA LEU A 171 1.80 3.03 0.09
C LEU A 171 0.98 2.41 1.24
N ARG A 172 1.61 1.52 2.02
CA ARG A 172 1.00 0.96 3.23
C ARG A 172 1.72 1.47 4.47
N LEU A 173 0.94 1.99 5.41
CA LEU A 173 1.39 2.56 6.68
C LEU A 173 0.52 2.04 7.84
N SER A 174 0.11 0.77 7.79
CA SER A 174 -0.68 0.18 8.87
C SER A 174 0.16 0.05 10.14
N PHE A 175 -0.41 0.30 11.33
CA PHE A 175 0.31 0.22 12.60
C PHE A 175 1.58 1.10 12.67
N CYS A 176 1.51 2.34 12.17
CA CYS A 176 2.66 3.26 12.08
C CYS A 176 2.68 4.40 13.11
N ASP A 177 1.85 4.31 14.15
CA ASP A 177 1.65 5.36 15.17
C ASP A 177 1.32 6.75 14.58
N LEU A 178 0.51 6.76 13.52
CA LEU A 178 0.08 7.99 12.85
C LEU A 178 -1.09 8.66 13.57
N SER A 179 -1.16 10.00 13.49
CA SER A 179 -2.30 10.79 13.94
C SER A 179 -2.84 11.73 12.85
N GLU A 180 -3.83 12.57 13.20
CA GLU A 180 -4.40 13.61 12.32
C GLU A 180 -3.35 14.48 11.61
N GLN A 181 -2.17 14.69 12.20
CA GLN A 181 -1.08 15.45 11.56
C GLN A 181 -0.54 14.74 10.32
N SER A 182 -0.44 13.41 10.37
CA SER A 182 -0.05 12.61 9.20
C SER A 182 -1.09 12.70 8.09
N CYS A 183 -2.38 12.76 8.45
CA CYS A 183 -3.45 12.94 7.48
C CYS A 183 -3.37 14.27 6.73
N ASP A 184 -3.06 15.38 7.40
CA ASP A 184 -2.84 16.67 6.74
C ASP A 184 -1.69 16.60 5.73
N VAL A 185 -0.58 15.97 6.14
CA VAL A 185 0.58 15.76 5.28
C VAL A 185 0.21 14.88 4.08
N LEU A 186 -0.49 13.76 4.28
CA LEU A 186 -0.90 12.87 3.20
C LEU A 186 -1.94 13.53 2.27
N ALA A 187 -2.88 14.31 2.79
CA ALA A 187 -3.79 15.10 1.98
C ALA A 187 -3.03 16.07 1.06
N SER A 188 -1.95 16.68 1.57
CA SER A 188 -1.08 17.53 0.75
C SER A 188 -0.29 16.75 -0.32
N VAL A 189 -0.07 15.44 -0.15
CA VAL A 189 0.49 14.55 -1.18
C VAL A 189 -0.57 14.27 -2.25
N LEU A 190 -1.79 13.90 -1.85
CA LEU A 190 -2.91 13.61 -2.76
C LEU A 190 -3.31 14.82 -3.63
N THR A 191 -3.10 16.04 -3.14
CA THR A 191 -3.33 17.28 -3.90
C THR A 191 -2.17 17.68 -4.81
N SER A 192 -1.03 17.00 -4.73
CA SER A 192 0.16 17.30 -5.55
C SER A 192 -0.02 16.82 -6.99
N GLN A 193 0.35 17.66 -7.96
CA GLN A 193 0.27 17.31 -9.38
C GLN A 193 1.22 16.17 -9.78
N SER A 194 2.31 16.00 -9.04
CA SER A 194 3.35 15.00 -9.25
C SER A 194 3.07 13.66 -8.58
N SER A 195 2.02 13.56 -7.75
CA SER A 195 1.76 12.30 -7.04
C SER A 195 1.30 11.23 -8.02
N SER A 196 1.95 10.07 -7.95
CA SER A 196 1.58 8.86 -8.70
C SER A 196 0.74 7.90 -7.85
N LEU A 197 0.40 8.27 -6.62
CA LEU A 197 -0.23 7.35 -5.68
C LEU A 197 -1.64 6.94 -6.14
N ARG A 198 -1.89 5.63 -6.14
CA ARG A 198 -3.13 4.95 -6.51
C ARG A 198 -3.76 4.25 -5.30
N GLU A 199 -2.95 3.74 -4.38
CA GLU A 199 -3.43 2.98 -3.24
C GLU A 199 -2.78 3.48 -1.95
N LEU A 200 -3.60 3.70 -0.93
CA LEU A 200 -3.16 4.17 0.38
C LEU A 200 -3.83 3.36 1.49
N GLU A 201 -3.02 2.72 2.33
CA GLU A 201 -3.49 1.98 3.49
C GLU A 201 -2.96 2.60 4.79
N LEU A 202 -3.88 2.93 5.70
CA LEU A 202 -3.64 3.63 6.96
C LEU A 202 -4.29 2.92 8.15
N ASN A 203 -4.67 1.66 8.01
CA ASN A 203 -5.41 0.93 9.04
C ASN A 203 -4.61 0.85 10.35
N ASN A 204 -5.34 0.72 11.46
CA ASN A 204 -4.75 0.58 12.79
C ASN A 204 -3.82 1.74 13.20
N ASN A 205 -4.20 2.97 12.86
CA ASN A 205 -3.56 4.21 13.31
C ASN A 205 -4.52 5.07 14.14
N LYS A 206 -3.99 6.06 14.87
CA LYS A 206 -4.74 6.95 15.77
C LYS A 206 -5.18 8.22 15.04
N LEU A 207 -5.76 8.06 13.85
CA LEU A 207 -6.04 9.19 12.94
C LEU A 207 -7.12 10.15 13.47
N GLN A 208 -8.06 9.65 14.27
CA GLN A 208 -9.26 10.36 14.73
C GLN A 208 -10.15 10.83 13.56
N ASP A 209 -11.34 11.33 13.86
CA ASP A 209 -12.25 11.82 12.82
C ASP A 209 -11.73 13.07 12.10
N SER A 210 -11.00 13.90 12.84
CA SER A 210 -10.29 15.07 12.31
C SER A 210 -9.27 14.68 11.23
N GLY A 211 -8.54 13.58 11.41
CA GLY A 211 -7.60 13.07 10.42
C GLY A 211 -8.30 12.65 9.12
N VAL A 212 -9.41 11.92 9.21
CA VAL A 212 -10.13 11.51 8.00
C VAL A 212 -10.82 12.68 7.31
N LYS A 213 -11.27 13.70 8.06
CA LYS A 213 -11.74 14.96 7.48
C LYS A 213 -10.63 15.67 6.68
N LEU A 214 -9.39 15.68 7.18
CA LEU A 214 -8.24 16.23 6.45
C LEU A 214 -7.94 15.43 5.17
N LEU A 215 -7.97 14.09 5.24
CA LEU A 215 -7.82 13.26 4.04
C LEU A 215 -8.92 13.50 3.01
N SER A 216 -10.16 13.71 3.46
CA SER A 216 -11.31 13.98 2.59
C SER A 216 -11.10 15.23 1.72
N VAL A 217 -10.46 16.28 2.26
CA VAL A 217 -10.06 17.47 1.48
C VAL A 217 -9.08 17.11 0.36
N GLY A 218 -8.14 16.19 0.64
CA GLY A 218 -7.20 15.68 -0.37
C GLY A 218 -7.90 14.90 -1.48
N LEU A 219 -8.87 14.05 -1.12
CA LEU A 219 -9.65 13.23 -2.06
C LEU A 219 -10.58 14.06 -2.96
N GLU A 220 -11.10 15.19 -2.47
CA GLU A 220 -11.93 16.11 -3.27
C GLU A 220 -11.15 16.82 -4.39
N SER A 221 -9.82 16.81 -4.33
CA SER A 221 -8.98 17.47 -5.33
C SER A 221 -9.08 16.79 -6.70
N PRO A 222 -9.24 17.56 -7.81
CA PRO A 222 -9.20 17.03 -9.17
C PRO A 222 -7.82 16.48 -9.58
N ARG A 223 -6.80 16.66 -8.73
CA ARG A 223 -5.46 16.11 -8.92
C ARG A 223 -5.26 14.77 -8.22
N CYS A 224 -6.18 14.40 -7.34
CA CYS A 224 -6.12 13.12 -6.65
C CYS A 224 -6.28 12.00 -7.67
N GLN A 225 -5.32 11.07 -7.68
CA GLN A 225 -5.33 9.89 -8.54
C GLN A 225 -5.57 8.62 -7.74
N LEU A 226 -5.92 8.75 -6.45
CA LEU A 226 -6.10 7.62 -5.57
C LEU A 226 -7.33 6.80 -6.00
N GLU A 227 -7.09 5.54 -6.29
CA GLU A 227 -8.09 4.55 -6.72
C GLU A 227 -8.54 3.68 -5.54
N ALA A 228 -7.68 3.41 -4.55
CA ALA A 228 -8.01 2.63 -3.36
C ALA A 228 -7.58 3.33 -2.06
N LEU A 229 -8.49 3.38 -1.09
CA LEU A 229 -8.22 3.85 0.27
C LEU A 229 -8.67 2.82 1.30
N ARG A 230 -7.78 2.50 2.23
CA ARG A 230 -8.06 1.66 3.40
C ARG A 230 -7.73 2.44 4.67
N SER A 231 -8.74 2.84 5.43
CA SER A 231 -8.57 3.68 6.62
C SER A 231 -9.58 3.34 7.71
N LEU A 232 -9.12 3.36 8.97
CA LEU A 232 -10.00 3.16 10.12
C LEU A 232 -10.39 4.50 10.78
N SER A 233 -11.71 4.79 10.89
CA SER A 233 -12.24 5.77 11.85
C SER A 233 -13.74 5.57 12.08
N GLU A 234 -14.15 5.69 13.34
CA GLU A 234 -15.50 5.40 13.87
C GLU A 234 -16.60 6.35 13.35
N ARG A 235 -16.34 7.63 13.01
CA ARG A 235 -17.44 8.62 12.76
C ARG A 235 -17.26 9.58 11.59
N SER A 236 -16.20 9.45 10.80
CA SER A 236 -15.89 10.38 9.69
C SER A 236 -16.64 10.11 8.39
N CYS A 237 -17.63 9.23 8.42
CA CYS A 237 -18.37 8.78 7.25
C CYS A 237 -18.97 9.94 6.48
N GLU A 238 -19.51 10.97 7.13
CA GLU A 238 -20.00 12.18 6.47
C GLU A 238 -18.94 12.89 5.63
N SER A 239 -17.71 13.04 6.14
CA SER A 239 -16.62 13.74 5.44
C SER A 239 -16.13 12.94 4.24
N LEU A 240 -15.94 11.62 4.40
CA LEU A 240 -15.60 10.73 3.29
C LEU A 240 -16.71 10.73 2.25
N ALA A 241 -17.97 10.65 2.67
CA ALA A 241 -19.09 10.59 1.77
C ALA A 241 -19.19 11.88 0.92
N SER A 242 -18.95 13.07 1.51
CA SER A 242 -18.80 14.33 0.75
C SER A 242 -17.74 14.21 -0.33
N ALA A 243 -16.56 13.68 0.01
CA ALA A 243 -15.46 13.51 -0.94
C ALA A 243 -15.83 12.55 -2.09
N LEU A 244 -16.48 11.43 -1.78
CA LEU A 244 -16.93 10.44 -2.76
C LEU A 244 -18.09 10.95 -3.64
N SER A 245 -18.87 11.91 -3.16
CA SER A 245 -19.92 12.57 -3.94
C SER A 245 -19.36 13.58 -4.96
N SER A 246 -18.08 13.94 -4.84
CA SER A 246 -17.45 14.90 -5.75
C SER A 246 -17.22 14.27 -7.13
N LYS A 247 -17.58 15.00 -8.19
CA LYS A 247 -17.34 14.58 -9.59
C LYS A 247 -15.86 14.44 -9.95
N THR A 248 -14.96 14.88 -9.06
CA THR A 248 -13.52 14.88 -9.22
C THR A 248 -12.84 13.66 -8.61
N SER A 249 -13.57 12.83 -7.86
CA SER A 249 -13.00 11.63 -7.23
C SER A 249 -12.61 10.60 -8.28
N SER A 250 -11.39 10.07 -8.15
CA SER A 250 -10.87 8.94 -8.94
C SER A 250 -10.98 7.61 -8.19
N LEU A 251 -11.55 7.62 -6.96
CA LEU A 251 -11.61 6.45 -6.08
C LEU A 251 -12.56 5.39 -6.63
N LYS A 252 -12.04 4.16 -6.77
CA LYS A 252 -12.76 2.97 -7.26
C LYS A 252 -12.97 1.93 -6.16
N GLU A 253 -12.07 1.85 -5.20
CA GLU A 253 -12.14 0.93 -4.06
C GLU A 253 -12.09 1.73 -2.76
N LEU A 254 -13.04 1.43 -1.87
CA LEU A 254 -13.04 1.94 -0.51
C LEU A 254 -13.21 0.77 0.45
N ASP A 255 -12.19 0.57 1.27
CA ASP A 255 -12.19 -0.44 2.32
C ASP A 255 -12.30 0.25 3.68
N LEU A 256 -13.43 0.05 4.34
CA LEU A 256 -13.70 0.50 5.70
C LEU A 256 -13.89 -0.69 6.63
N SER A 257 -13.40 -1.87 6.27
CA SER A 257 -13.58 -3.08 7.08
C SER A 257 -12.99 -2.94 8.48
N SER A 258 -13.57 -3.65 9.44
CA SER A 258 -13.19 -3.67 10.86
C SER A 258 -13.27 -2.30 11.54
N ASN A 259 -14.19 -1.45 11.09
CA ASN A 259 -14.53 -0.18 11.72
C ASN A 259 -15.86 -0.28 12.48
N ASP A 260 -15.99 0.38 13.63
CA ASP A 260 -17.27 0.50 14.34
C ASP A 260 -18.19 1.55 13.65
N LEU A 261 -18.57 1.29 12.39
CA LEU A 261 -19.42 2.18 11.60
C LEU A 261 -20.87 2.14 12.06
N GLN A 262 -21.34 0.94 12.42
CA GLN A 262 -22.74 0.63 12.70
C GLN A 262 -23.67 1.05 11.54
N ASP A 263 -24.98 0.95 11.76
CA ASP A 263 -25.96 1.38 10.76
C ASP A 263 -25.89 2.88 10.47
N SER A 264 -25.48 3.67 11.46
CA SER A 264 -25.41 5.13 11.34
C SER A 264 -24.33 5.59 10.35
N GLY A 265 -23.13 4.99 10.38
CA GLY A 265 -22.05 5.28 9.44
C GLY A 265 -22.42 4.84 8.03
N VAL A 266 -22.98 3.64 7.89
CA VAL A 266 -23.49 3.13 6.60
C VAL A 266 -24.56 4.05 6.02
N LYS A 267 -25.48 4.56 6.85
CA LYS A 267 -26.51 5.51 6.43
C LYS A 267 -25.92 6.83 5.95
N GLN A 268 -24.91 7.38 6.64
CA GLN A 268 -24.19 8.57 6.17
C GLN A 268 -23.50 8.34 4.83
N LEU A 269 -22.87 7.18 4.65
CA LEU A 269 -22.23 6.76 3.40
C LEU A 269 -23.21 6.41 2.28
N SER A 270 -24.45 6.06 2.62
CA SER A 270 -25.53 5.72 1.68
C SER A 270 -26.34 6.94 1.26
N PHE A 271 -26.39 7.98 2.09
CA PHE A 271 -27.17 9.21 1.88
C PHE A 271 -26.27 10.45 1.98
N CYS A 272 -25.45 10.71 0.96
CA CYS A 272 -24.72 11.99 0.85
C CYS A 272 -25.67 13.13 0.51
N ASN A 273 -25.93 13.99 1.48
CA ASN A 273 -26.72 15.19 1.26
C ASN A 273 -25.78 16.36 0.93
N LYS A 274 -25.57 16.66 -0.36
CA LYS A 274 -25.16 18.03 -0.72
C LYS A 274 -26.39 18.93 -0.55
N THR A 275 -26.54 19.43 0.67
CA THR A 275 -27.31 20.64 1.04
C THR A 275 -28.71 20.76 0.40
N LEU A 276 -29.71 20.13 1.02
CA LEU A 276 -31.10 20.58 0.94
C LEU A 276 -31.64 20.97 2.32
N THR A 277 -30.84 21.64 3.13
CA THR A 277 -31.23 22.09 4.48
C THR A 277 -32.13 23.33 4.52
N SER A 278 -32.78 23.72 3.41
CA SER A 278 -33.72 24.86 3.41
C SER A 278 -35.03 24.67 2.65
N ILE A 279 -35.41 23.45 2.24
CA ILE A 279 -36.77 23.22 1.70
C ILE A 279 -37.48 22.17 2.54
N GLN A 280 -37.80 22.57 3.76
CA GLN A 280 -38.92 22.00 4.48
C GLN A 280 -40.18 22.35 3.65
N TYR A 281 -41.00 21.35 3.33
CA TYR A 281 -42.21 21.41 2.48
C TYR A 281 -41.96 21.38 0.95
N LEU A 282 -41.92 20.17 0.37
CA LEU A 282 -42.63 19.80 -0.88
C LEU A 282 -42.42 18.29 -1.18
N PRO A 283 -43.45 17.42 -1.11
CA PRO A 283 -43.31 15.96 -1.30
C PRO A 283 -43.04 15.49 -2.74
N GLN A 284 -42.80 16.39 -3.70
CA GLN A 284 -42.65 16.07 -5.13
C GLN A 284 -41.26 16.31 -5.71
N TYR A 285 -40.31 16.85 -4.94
CA TYR A 285 -38.90 16.87 -5.33
C TYR A 285 -38.20 15.68 -4.67
N LYS A 286 -38.17 14.53 -5.39
CA LYS A 286 -37.27 13.42 -5.06
C LYS A 286 -35.85 13.99 -5.03
N ALA A 287 -35.29 14.18 -3.85
CA ALA A 287 -33.89 14.51 -3.67
C ALA A 287 -33.08 13.50 -4.48
N GLN A 288 -32.33 13.99 -5.47
CA GLN A 288 -31.35 13.17 -6.18
C GLN A 288 -30.23 12.86 -5.18
N LEU A 289 -30.38 11.75 -4.48
CA LEU A 289 -29.38 11.18 -3.59
C LEU A 289 -28.26 10.61 -4.47
N SER A 290 -27.30 11.45 -4.85
CA SER A 290 -26.11 11.01 -5.56
C SER A 290 -25.09 10.52 -4.53
N THR A 291 -25.18 9.25 -4.14
CA THR A 291 -24.19 8.65 -3.26
C THR A 291 -23.35 7.64 -4.03
N LEU A 292 -22.04 7.64 -3.79
CA LEU A 292 -21.03 6.72 -4.36
C LEU A 292 -20.81 6.83 -5.88
N ASN A 293 -20.66 8.05 -6.41
CA ASN A 293 -20.25 8.20 -7.81
C ASN A 293 -18.79 7.73 -7.98
N GLY A 294 -18.59 6.56 -8.58
CA GLY A 294 -17.29 6.09 -9.04
C GLY A 294 -16.69 4.90 -8.29
N VAL A 295 -17.14 4.61 -7.07
CA VAL A 295 -16.66 3.45 -6.29
C VAL A 295 -17.32 2.17 -6.80
N SER A 296 -16.50 1.25 -7.31
CA SER A 296 -16.91 -0.07 -7.80
C SER A 296 -16.76 -1.18 -6.77
N VAL A 297 -15.88 -1.02 -5.78
CA VAL A 297 -15.65 -2.02 -4.73
C VAL A 297 -15.82 -1.35 -3.38
N TYR A 298 -16.71 -1.91 -2.56
CA TYR A 298 -16.97 -1.40 -1.23
C TYR A 298 -16.88 -2.50 -0.19
N ARG A 299 -15.91 -2.38 0.71
CA ARG A 299 -15.69 -3.36 1.79
C ARG A 299 -16.08 -2.77 3.13
N LEU A 300 -17.07 -3.39 3.76
CA LEU A 300 -17.66 -3.04 5.05
C LEU A 300 -17.62 -4.26 5.99
N SER A 301 -16.63 -5.15 5.81
CA SER A 301 -16.54 -6.37 6.60
C SER A 301 -16.31 -6.06 8.07
N GLY A 302 -17.02 -6.66 9.02
CA GLY A 302 -16.77 -6.43 10.44
C GLY A 302 -17.15 -5.03 10.93
N CYS A 303 -18.20 -4.42 10.36
CA CYS A 303 -18.58 -3.03 10.62
C CYS A 303 -19.75 -2.82 11.59
N LEU A 304 -20.19 -3.88 12.26
CA LEU A 304 -21.39 -3.91 13.12
C LEU A 304 -22.67 -3.45 12.40
N VAL A 305 -22.76 -3.73 11.11
CA VAL A 305 -23.93 -3.41 10.28
C VAL A 305 -25.05 -4.40 10.58
N THR A 306 -26.26 -3.90 10.79
CA THR A 306 -27.48 -4.68 11.04
C THR A 306 -28.45 -4.62 9.86
N GLU A 307 -29.66 -5.17 10.05
CA GLU A 307 -30.78 -5.06 9.11
C GLU A 307 -31.05 -3.60 8.68
N GLU A 308 -30.92 -2.61 9.58
CA GLU A 308 -31.18 -1.20 9.24
C GLU A 308 -30.14 -0.64 8.26
N GLY A 309 -28.86 -0.94 8.48
CA GLY A 309 -27.78 -0.53 7.60
C GLY A 309 -27.88 -1.20 6.23
N CYS A 310 -28.22 -2.49 6.19
CA CYS A 310 -28.49 -3.20 4.95
C CYS A 310 -29.70 -2.62 4.19
N SER A 311 -30.77 -2.23 4.89
CA SER A 311 -31.91 -1.55 4.28
C SER A 311 -31.52 -0.19 3.69
N SER A 312 -30.59 0.53 4.36
CA SER A 312 -30.06 1.81 3.88
C SER A 312 -29.21 1.63 2.62
N LEU A 313 -28.35 0.60 2.58
CA LEU A 313 -27.56 0.22 1.40
C LEU A 313 -28.45 -0.18 0.22
N ALA A 314 -29.41 -1.09 0.45
CA ALA A 314 -30.33 -1.54 -0.59
C ALA A 314 -31.13 -0.38 -1.19
N SER A 315 -31.59 0.55 -0.34
CA SER A 315 -32.24 1.77 -0.79
C SER A 315 -31.29 2.59 -1.68
N ALA A 316 -30.07 2.90 -1.23
CA ALA A 316 -29.12 3.68 -2.01
C ALA A 316 -28.77 3.03 -3.36
N LEU A 317 -28.65 1.70 -3.40
CA LEU A 317 -28.37 0.94 -4.62
C LEU A 317 -29.56 0.94 -5.59
N SER A 318 -30.80 0.94 -5.09
CA SER A 318 -32.03 0.95 -5.92
C SER A 318 -32.30 2.28 -6.63
N PHE A 319 -31.79 3.40 -6.11
CA PHE A 319 -32.09 4.75 -6.62
C PHE A 319 -31.11 5.25 -7.68
N ASN A 320 -29.94 4.62 -7.84
CA ASN A 320 -28.86 5.15 -8.65
C ASN A 320 -28.27 4.10 -9.59
N SER A 321 -27.67 4.53 -10.70
CA SER A 321 -26.89 3.67 -11.59
C SER A 321 -25.54 3.33 -10.94
N SER A 322 -25.57 2.72 -9.76
CA SER A 322 -24.40 2.46 -8.92
C SER A 322 -23.30 1.83 -9.79
N HIS A 323 -22.09 2.37 -9.72
CA HIS A 323 -20.92 1.73 -10.32
C HIS A 323 -20.45 0.53 -9.49
N LEU A 324 -21.08 0.31 -8.33
CA LEU A 324 -20.76 -0.73 -7.38
C LEU A 324 -20.95 -2.11 -8.03
N ARG A 325 -19.84 -2.84 -8.12
CA ARG A 325 -19.73 -4.20 -8.65
C ARG A 325 -19.50 -5.21 -7.54
N GLU A 326 -18.81 -4.83 -6.47
CA GLU A 326 -18.54 -5.70 -5.33
C GLU A 326 -18.92 -5.01 -4.02
N LEU A 327 -19.72 -5.69 -3.21
CA LEU A 327 -20.04 -5.30 -1.84
C LEU A 327 -19.65 -6.44 -0.88
N ASP A 328 -18.79 -6.14 0.07
CA ASP A 328 -18.38 -7.08 1.11
C ASP A 328 -18.95 -6.67 2.47
N LEU A 329 -19.87 -7.48 2.99
CA LEU A 329 -20.56 -7.34 4.27
C LEU A 329 -20.25 -8.52 5.21
N THR A 330 -19.17 -9.26 4.97
CA THR A 330 -18.76 -10.38 5.84
C THR A 330 -18.55 -9.91 7.29
N TYR A 331 -18.70 -10.80 8.27
CA TYR A 331 -18.56 -10.44 9.69
C TYR A 331 -19.48 -9.30 10.19
N ASN A 332 -20.67 -9.14 9.60
CA ASN A 332 -21.73 -8.25 10.10
C ASN A 332 -22.97 -9.04 10.57
N HIS A 333 -24.02 -8.33 10.99
CA HIS A 333 -25.28 -8.91 11.46
C HIS A 333 -26.48 -8.47 10.60
N PRO A 334 -26.44 -8.68 9.27
CA PRO A 334 -27.43 -8.13 8.34
C PRO A 334 -28.87 -8.63 8.57
N GLY A 335 -29.05 -9.70 9.35
CA GLY A 335 -30.34 -10.35 9.63
C GLY A 335 -31.06 -10.89 8.39
N ASP A 336 -32.13 -11.66 8.60
CA ASP A 336 -32.87 -12.28 7.49
C ASP A 336 -33.49 -11.22 6.57
N SER A 337 -33.96 -10.12 7.15
CA SER A 337 -34.57 -9.02 6.42
C SER A 337 -33.55 -8.28 5.54
N GLY A 338 -32.38 -7.94 6.09
CA GLY A 338 -31.33 -7.23 5.33
C GLY A 338 -30.72 -8.12 4.24
N VAL A 339 -30.50 -9.40 4.52
CA VAL A 339 -30.04 -10.37 3.51
C VAL A 339 -31.05 -10.49 2.38
N ARG A 340 -32.35 -10.58 2.70
CA ARG A 340 -33.40 -10.64 1.68
C ARG A 340 -33.44 -9.38 0.83
N LEU A 341 -33.40 -8.19 1.43
CA LEU A 341 -33.41 -6.92 0.68
C LEU A 341 -32.24 -6.80 -0.30
N LEU A 342 -31.04 -7.20 0.12
CA LEU A 342 -29.86 -7.19 -0.76
C LEU A 342 -29.94 -8.27 -1.84
N SER A 343 -30.51 -9.44 -1.52
CA SER A 343 -30.68 -10.54 -2.47
C SER A 343 -31.75 -10.22 -3.53
N ASP A 344 -32.90 -9.67 -3.12
CA ASP A 344 -33.97 -9.19 -4.01
C ASP A 344 -33.42 -8.09 -4.96
N GLY A 345 -32.52 -7.25 -4.46
CA GLY A 345 -31.82 -6.25 -5.28
C GLY A 345 -30.90 -6.84 -6.35
N LEU A 346 -30.27 -8.00 -6.12
CA LEU A 346 -29.45 -8.67 -7.14
C LEU A 346 -30.29 -9.20 -8.32
N GLU A 347 -31.60 -9.41 -8.12
CA GLU A 347 -32.53 -9.77 -9.20
C GLU A 347 -33.01 -8.54 -10.00
N ASP A 348 -32.78 -7.32 -9.50
CA ASP A 348 -33.16 -6.09 -10.19
C ASP A 348 -32.16 -5.77 -11.32
N PRO A 349 -32.59 -5.72 -12.59
CA PRO A 349 -31.71 -5.42 -13.72
C PRO A 349 -31.12 -3.99 -13.71
N GLN A 350 -31.59 -3.10 -12.82
CA GLN A 350 -30.98 -1.79 -12.58
C GLN A 350 -29.75 -1.86 -11.68
N TRP A 351 -29.62 -2.91 -10.86
CA TRP A 351 -28.43 -3.12 -10.04
C TRP A 351 -27.27 -3.59 -10.93
N LYS A 352 -26.11 -2.96 -10.74
CA LYS A 352 -24.85 -3.35 -11.40
C LYS A 352 -23.96 -4.20 -10.52
N LEU A 353 -24.42 -4.53 -9.31
CA LEU A 353 -23.72 -5.33 -8.32
C LEU A 353 -23.53 -6.75 -8.87
N GLU A 354 -22.29 -7.19 -9.02
CA GLU A 354 -21.94 -8.49 -9.59
C GLU A 354 -21.63 -9.50 -8.48
N THR A 355 -21.08 -9.02 -7.37
CA THR A 355 -20.62 -9.84 -6.25
C THR A 355 -21.11 -9.26 -4.92
N LEU A 356 -21.76 -10.09 -4.11
CA LEU A 356 -22.10 -9.81 -2.71
C LEU A 356 -21.43 -10.86 -1.83
N LYS A 357 -20.53 -10.43 -0.93
CA LYS A 357 -19.94 -11.29 0.10
C LYS A 357 -20.64 -11.04 1.42
N LYS A 358 -21.15 -12.09 2.07
CA LYS A 358 -21.83 -12.05 3.37
C LYS A 358 -21.49 -13.30 4.19
N LEU A 359 -21.84 -13.34 5.46
CA LEU A 359 -21.77 -14.60 6.22
C LEU A 359 -23.03 -15.43 5.97
N ASN A 360 -22.85 -16.74 5.83
CA ASN A 360 -23.94 -17.70 5.78
C ASN A 360 -24.56 -17.86 7.17
N ALA A 361 -25.86 -17.63 7.27
CA ALA A 361 -26.62 -17.74 8.53
C ALA A 361 -26.66 -19.16 9.12
N VAL A 362 -26.28 -20.20 8.34
CA VAL A 362 -26.42 -21.61 8.73
C VAL A 362 -25.15 -22.21 9.32
N ASN A 363 -23.97 -21.74 8.92
CA ASN A 363 -22.69 -22.39 9.27
C ASN A 363 -21.54 -21.42 9.61
N ASP A 364 -21.78 -20.12 9.73
CA ASP A 364 -20.75 -19.08 9.98
C ASP A 364 -19.61 -19.08 8.93
N GLU A 365 -19.78 -19.72 7.79
CA GLU A 365 -18.84 -19.65 6.68
C GLU A 365 -19.16 -18.44 5.79
N THR A 366 -18.12 -17.85 5.19
CA THR A 366 -18.27 -16.81 4.17
C THR A 366 -19.03 -17.35 2.96
N GLU A 367 -20.13 -16.70 2.61
CA GLU A 367 -20.93 -16.94 1.42
C GLU A 367 -20.62 -15.87 0.37
N GLU A 368 -20.17 -16.29 -0.82
CA GLU A 368 -20.01 -15.41 -1.96
C GLU A 368 -21.13 -15.67 -2.96
N VAL A 369 -22.01 -14.67 -3.14
CA VAL A 369 -23.09 -14.71 -4.12
C VAL A 369 -22.64 -13.95 -5.36
N LYS A 370 -22.52 -14.65 -6.49
CA LYS A 370 -22.19 -14.06 -7.80
C LYS A 370 -23.38 -14.08 -8.74
N ILE A 371 -23.57 -12.97 -9.46
CA ILE A 371 -24.45 -12.93 -10.63
C ILE A 371 -23.66 -13.42 -11.84
N LEU A 372 -24.01 -14.58 -12.39
CA LEU A 372 -23.48 -15.05 -13.67
C LEU A 372 -24.43 -14.60 -14.78
N THR A 373 -23.95 -13.76 -15.70
CA THR A 373 -24.64 -13.50 -16.96
C THR A 373 -24.18 -14.52 -17.99
N GLU A 374 -25.02 -15.49 -18.36
CA GLU A 374 -24.71 -16.37 -19.49
C GLU A 374 -24.67 -15.54 -20.77
N GLU A 375 -23.56 -15.62 -21.52
CA GLU A 375 -23.45 -15.01 -22.84
C GLU A 375 -24.51 -15.60 -23.78
N GLY A 376 -25.61 -14.87 -23.98
CA GLY A 376 -26.61 -15.17 -25.01
C GLY A 376 -28.07 -15.15 -24.58
N THR A 377 -28.38 -15.20 -23.27
CA THR A 377 -29.77 -15.14 -22.79
C THR A 377 -29.87 -14.33 -21.51
N LYS A 378 -30.84 -13.39 -21.46
CA LYS A 378 -31.14 -12.50 -20.32
C LYS A 378 -31.73 -13.24 -19.09
N ASN A 379 -31.14 -14.35 -18.68
CA ASN A 379 -31.43 -14.99 -17.40
C ASN A 379 -30.19 -14.80 -16.51
N GLN A 380 -30.28 -13.86 -15.56
CA GLN A 380 -29.32 -13.75 -14.47
C GLN A 380 -29.60 -14.92 -13.52
N SER A 381 -28.60 -15.77 -13.26
CA SER A 381 -28.71 -16.81 -12.24
C SER A 381 -27.77 -16.48 -11.08
N LEU A 382 -28.30 -16.58 -9.85
CA LEU A 382 -27.54 -16.42 -8.62
C LEU A 382 -26.90 -17.76 -8.29
N THR A 383 -25.56 -17.80 -8.23
CA THR A 383 -24.83 -18.97 -7.75
C THR A 383 -24.18 -18.64 -6.41
N VAL A 384 -24.47 -19.48 -5.42
CA VAL A 384 -23.78 -19.49 -4.12
C VAL A 384 -22.55 -20.39 -4.27
N ILE A 385 -21.35 -19.84 -4.07
CA ILE A 385 -20.06 -20.55 -4.24
C ILE A 385 -19.49 -20.94 -2.88
#